data_AF-A0A0F9BD68-F1
#
_entry.id   AF-A0A0F9BD68-F1
#
_cell.length_a   1.000
_cell.length_b   1.000
_cell.length_c   1.000
_cell.angle_alpha   90.00
_cell.angle_beta   90.00
_cell.angle_gamma   90.00
#
_symmetry.space_group_name_H-M   'P 1'
#
loop_
_entity.id
_entity.type
_entity.pdbx_description
1 polymer ?
#
loop_
_entity_poly.entity_id
_entity_poly.type
_entity_poly.pdbx_seq_one_letter_code
_entity_poly.pdbx_strand_id
1 'polypeptide(L)'
;MVLIKFIKYSKNDIYQMAVNEQWSGKGTSEEPFIIESDNSLPLRSIIKDSSFFIVVRNSTFISLALNKCKNIRFERCIFEVLQLINCSDIIINQCSFKLRLDLIRSHNSCNQNSFIPFLSFAMSYENRFKTCRITQIFNNFSRAN
;
A
#
# COMPACT_ATOMS: atom_id res chain seq x y z
N MET A 1 -8.54 27.15 -5.12
CA MET A 1 -8.70 25.76 -4.67
C MET A 1 -8.00 24.86 -5.69
N VAL A 2 -6.78 24.41 -5.40
CA VAL A 2 -6.06 23.52 -6.33
C VAL A 2 -6.65 22.13 -6.19
N LEU A 3 -7.28 21.61 -7.25
CA LEU A 3 -7.73 20.22 -7.32
C LEU A 3 -6.48 19.33 -7.23
N ILE A 4 -6.26 18.75 -6.06
CA ILE A 4 -5.17 17.80 -5.86
C ILE A 4 -5.50 16.53 -6.66
N LYS A 5 -4.83 16.35 -7.80
CA LYS A 5 -5.09 15.25 -8.72
C LYS A 5 -4.25 14.03 -8.32
N PHE A 6 -4.94 12.91 -8.07
CA PHE A 6 -4.30 11.60 -7.97
C PHE A 6 -3.92 11.10 -9.36
N ILE A 7 -2.71 10.57 -9.48
CA ILE A 7 -2.31 9.84 -10.68
C ILE A 7 -2.72 8.37 -10.53
N LYS A 8 -3.36 7.82 -11.55
CA LYS A 8 -3.95 6.48 -11.51
C LYS A 8 -3.13 5.55 -12.42
N TYR A 9 -2.82 4.37 -11.90
CA TYR A 9 -2.04 3.35 -12.58
C TYR A 9 -2.82 2.05 -12.63
N SER A 10 -3.02 1.51 -13.82
CA SER A 10 -3.43 0.13 -14.05
C SER A 10 -2.24 -0.82 -13.94
N LYS A 11 -2.49 -2.13 -13.98
CA LYS A 11 -1.45 -3.14 -14.12
C LYS A 11 -0.51 -2.87 -15.30
N ASN A 12 -1.06 -2.50 -16.47
CA ASN A 12 -0.23 -2.23 -17.64
C ASN A 12 0.63 -0.99 -17.45
N ASP A 13 0.10 0.07 -16.81
CA ASP A 13 0.88 1.28 -16.55
C ASP A 13 2.06 0.99 -15.61
N ILE A 14 1.85 0.16 -14.58
CA ILE A 14 2.94 -0.30 -13.70
C ILE A 14 4.00 -1.06 -14.47
N TYR A 15 3.60 -1.97 -15.37
CA TYR A 15 4.55 -2.71 -16.21
C TYR A 15 5.34 -1.77 -17.13
N GLN A 16 4.68 -0.83 -17.79
CA GLN A 16 5.34 0.14 -18.67
C GLN A 16 6.29 1.06 -17.89
N MET A 17 5.92 1.51 -16.69
CA MET A 17 6.83 2.24 -15.82
C MET A 17 8.06 1.40 -15.45
N ALA A 18 7.85 0.14 -15.05
CA ALA A 18 8.95 -0.75 -14.72
C ALA A 18 9.94 -0.92 -15.88
N VAL A 19 9.45 -1.02 -17.12
CA VAL A 19 10.29 -1.10 -18.32
C VAL A 19 10.99 0.23 -18.60
N ASN A 20 10.25 1.34 -18.62
CA ASN A 20 10.76 2.65 -19.00
C ASN A 20 11.78 3.20 -18.00
N GLU A 21 11.57 2.91 -16.72
CA GLU A 21 12.44 3.33 -15.63
C GLU A 21 13.41 2.23 -15.18
N GLN A 22 13.44 1.11 -15.91
CA GLN A 22 14.38 0.01 -15.70
C GLN A 22 14.38 -0.49 -14.24
N TRP A 23 13.19 -0.66 -13.68
CA TRP A 23 13.05 -1.24 -12.34
C TRP A 23 13.68 -2.63 -12.30
N SER A 24 14.30 -2.96 -11.17
CA SER A 24 14.84 -4.30 -10.97
C SER A 24 13.71 -5.33 -10.90
N GLY A 25 13.95 -6.52 -11.45
CA GLY A 25 13.02 -7.66 -11.43
C GLY A 25 12.02 -7.69 -12.59
N LYS A 26 11.11 -8.67 -12.55
CA LYS A 26 10.13 -8.97 -13.61
C LYS A 26 8.67 -8.99 -13.12
N GLY A 27 8.45 -8.66 -11.85
CA GLY A 27 7.13 -8.67 -11.23
C GLY A 27 6.64 -10.08 -10.85
N THR A 28 7.53 -11.07 -10.75
CA THR A 28 7.23 -12.44 -10.31
C THR A 28 7.60 -12.66 -8.84
N SER A 29 7.19 -13.78 -8.24
CA SER A 29 7.51 -14.09 -6.84
C SER A 29 9.01 -14.18 -6.57
N GLU A 30 9.76 -14.68 -7.55
CA GLU A 30 11.21 -14.87 -7.48
C GLU A 30 11.95 -13.58 -7.84
N GLU A 31 11.40 -12.80 -8.77
CA GLU A 31 11.98 -11.55 -9.27
C GLU A 31 10.94 -10.42 -9.18
N PRO A 32 10.61 -9.93 -7.97
CA PRO A 32 9.63 -8.87 -7.80
C PRO A 32 10.14 -7.55 -8.39
N PHE A 33 9.22 -6.69 -8.84
CA PHE A 33 9.57 -5.32 -9.18
C PHE A 33 10.04 -4.57 -7.93
N ILE A 34 11.19 -3.90 -8.01
CA ILE A 34 11.73 -3.10 -6.90
C ILE A 34 11.57 -1.61 -7.22
N ILE A 35 10.87 -0.91 -6.34
CA ILE A 35 10.67 0.55 -6.36
C ILE A 35 11.42 1.14 -5.17
N GLU A 36 12.32 2.09 -5.42
CA GLU A 36 13.13 2.77 -4.38
C GLU A 36 12.92 4.29 -4.42
N SER A 37 13.47 5.04 -3.46
CA SER A 37 13.28 6.51 -3.36
C SER A 37 13.60 7.29 -4.63
N ASP A 38 14.56 6.78 -5.38
CA ASP A 38 15.16 7.46 -6.52
C ASP A 38 14.36 7.19 -7.81
N ASN A 39 13.47 6.19 -7.76
CA ASN A 39 12.64 5.71 -8.86
C ASN A 39 11.15 5.68 -8.46
N SER A 40 10.41 6.63 -9.03
CA SER A 40 8.97 6.65 -9.26
C SER A 40 7.99 5.88 -8.35
N LEU A 41 7.17 6.69 -7.69
CA LEU A 41 5.74 6.83 -7.98
C LEU A 41 5.39 8.25 -7.51
N PRO A 42 4.45 8.97 -8.13
CA PRO A 42 4.03 10.26 -7.62
C PRO A 42 3.59 10.16 -6.15
N LEU A 43 3.88 11.22 -5.37
CA LEU A 43 3.54 11.27 -3.94
C LEU A 43 2.05 11.01 -3.66
N ARG A 44 1.19 11.22 -4.67
CA ARG A 44 -0.25 10.95 -4.65
C ARG A 44 -0.66 10.02 -5.78
N SER A 45 -0.79 8.74 -5.48
CA SER A 45 -0.98 7.69 -6.49
C SER A 45 -2.10 6.72 -6.11
N ILE A 46 -2.75 6.17 -7.13
CA ILE A 46 -3.69 5.06 -7.02
C ILE A 46 -3.22 3.95 -7.94
N ILE A 47 -2.93 2.77 -7.41
CA ILE A 47 -2.64 1.57 -8.21
C ILE A 47 -3.87 0.67 -8.19
N LYS A 48 -4.26 0.18 -9.36
CA LYS A 48 -5.46 -0.64 -9.54
C LYS A 48 -5.15 -1.96 -10.21
N ASP A 49 -5.84 -3.01 -9.75
CA ASP A 49 -5.95 -4.31 -10.43
C ASP A 49 -4.58 -4.95 -10.74
N SER A 50 -3.56 -4.68 -9.91
CA SER A 50 -2.22 -5.23 -10.08
C SER A 50 -2.05 -6.55 -9.33
N SER A 51 -1.57 -7.55 -10.04
CA SER A 51 -1.23 -8.87 -9.48
C SER A 51 0.28 -9.14 -9.45
N PHE A 52 1.10 -8.14 -9.81
CA PHE A 52 2.55 -8.27 -9.81
C PHE A 52 3.08 -8.36 -8.38
N PHE A 53 4.20 -9.06 -8.22
CA PHE A 53 4.97 -9.00 -6.99
C PHE A 53 5.79 -7.71 -7.01
N ILE A 54 5.53 -6.81 -6.07
CA ILE A 54 6.16 -5.49 -5.99
C ILE A 54 6.72 -5.29 -4.60
N VAL A 55 7.95 -4.79 -4.50
CA VAL A 55 8.56 -4.35 -3.25
C VAL A 55 8.89 -2.87 -3.36
N VAL A 56 8.26 -2.06 -2.52
CA VAL A 56 8.51 -0.62 -2.41
C VAL A 56 9.34 -0.37 -1.16
N ARG A 57 10.50 0.27 -1.32
CA ARG A 57 11.48 0.45 -0.23
C ARG A 57 11.88 1.90 -0.07
N ASN A 58 12.04 2.33 1.17
CA ASN A 58 12.63 3.64 1.51
C ASN A 58 11.92 4.85 0.85
N SER A 59 10.63 4.72 0.47
CA SER A 59 9.89 5.77 -0.23
C SER A 59 8.96 6.54 0.71
N THR A 60 8.65 7.79 0.36
CA THR A 60 7.68 8.63 1.08
C THR A 60 6.49 8.95 0.19
N PHE A 61 5.28 8.75 0.71
CA PHE A 61 4.03 9.07 0.03
C PHE A 61 3.17 10.00 0.87
N ILE A 62 2.56 11.00 0.22
CA ILE A 62 1.48 11.76 0.82
C ILE A 62 0.21 10.90 0.81
N SER A 63 -0.15 10.31 -0.32
CA SER A 63 -1.31 9.44 -0.37
C SER A 63 -1.13 8.33 -1.39
N LEU A 64 -1.19 7.09 -0.92
CA LEU A 64 -1.18 5.93 -1.78
C LEU A 64 -2.46 5.13 -1.55
N ALA A 65 -3.17 4.82 -2.63
CA ALA A 65 -4.29 3.88 -2.58
C ALA A 65 -3.99 2.68 -3.47
N LEU A 66 -4.14 1.48 -2.92
CA LEU A 66 -4.16 0.22 -3.65
C LEU A 66 -5.60 -0.24 -3.75
N ASN A 67 -6.06 -0.58 -4.95
CA ASN A 67 -7.42 -1.08 -5.17
C ASN A 67 -7.38 -2.38 -5.98
N LYS A 68 -7.87 -3.47 -5.40
CA LYS A 68 -7.81 -4.82 -5.99
C LYS A 68 -6.38 -5.25 -6.34
N CYS A 69 -5.42 -4.89 -5.49
CA CYS A 69 -4.02 -5.29 -5.64
C CYS A 69 -3.68 -6.48 -4.74
N LYS A 70 -2.67 -7.25 -5.14
CA LYS A 70 -2.08 -8.31 -4.31
C LYS A 70 -0.57 -8.38 -4.47
N ASN A 71 0.09 -9.10 -3.55
CA ASN A 71 1.53 -9.39 -3.60
C ASN A 71 2.46 -8.16 -3.51
N ILE A 72 2.04 -7.12 -2.78
CA ILE A 72 2.84 -5.90 -2.62
C ILE A 72 3.44 -5.84 -1.21
N ARG A 73 4.72 -5.51 -1.13
CA ARG A 73 5.42 -5.31 0.12
C ARG A 73 5.93 -3.87 0.22
N PHE A 74 5.70 -3.25 1.38
CA PHE A 74 6.28 -1.95 1.74
C PHE A 74 7.32 -2.17 2.83
N GLU A 75 8.54 -1.67 2.64
CA GLU A 75 9.64 -1.80 3.60
C GLU A 75 10.25 -0.42 3.89
N ARG A 76 10.23 0.01 5.16
CA ARG A 76 10.79 1.31 5.58
C ARG A 76 10.22 2.52 4.83
N CYS A 77 8.94 2.45 4.46
CA CYS A 77 8.23 3.56 3.81
C CYS A 77 7.56 4.50 4.82
N ILE A 78 7.32 5.73 4.39
CA ILE A 78 6.58 6.74 5.16
C ILE A 78 5.32 7.12 4.39
N PHE A 79 4.17 7.10 5.05
CA PHE A 79 2.88 7.49 4.47
C PHE A 79 2.26 8.63 5.29
N GLU A 80 1.63 9.63 4.66
CA GLU A 80 0.57 10.35 5.38
C GLU A 80 -0.69 9.49 5.44
N VAL A 81 -1.16 9.02 4.27
CA VAL A 81 -2.32 8.13 4.16
C VAL A 81 -2.00 6.95 3.24
N LEU A 82 -2.28 5.73 3.70
CA LEU A 82 -2.32 4.52 2.88
C LEU A 82 -3.73 3.92 2.92
N GLN A 83 -4.29 3.61 1.76
CA GLN A 83 -5.59 2.95 1.65
C GLN A 83 -5.44 1.63 0.90
N LEU A 84 -5.89 0.53 1.52
CA LEU A 84 -5.92 -0.80 0.92
C LEU A 84 -7.38 -1.21 0.71
N ILE A 85 -7.83 -1.18 -0.53
CA ILE A 85 -9.22 -1.42 -0.92
C ILE A 85 -9.30 -2.73 -1.71
N ASN A 86 -10.07 -3.71 -1.24
CA ASN A 86 -10.16 -5.03 -1.87
C ASN A 86 -8.79 -5.69 -2.10
N CYS A 87 -7.80 -5.43 -1.24
CA CYS A 87 -6.44 -5.97 -1.40
C CYS A 87 -6.22 -7.22 -0.56
N SER A 88 -5.34 -8.10 -1.05
CA SER A 88 -4.87 -9.30 -0.36
C SER A 88 -3.35 -9.35 -0.33
N ASP A 89 -2.78 -10.07 0.64
CA ASP A 89 -1.34 -10.40 0.66
C ASP A 89 -0.42 -9.17 0.59
N ILE A 90 -0.90 -8.02 1.10
CA ILE A 90 -0.08 -6.83 1.26
C ILE A 90 0.68 -6.96 2.57
N ILE A 91 2.00 -6.75 2.49
CA ILE A 91 2.89 -6.79 3.66
C ILE A 91 3.40 -5.38 3.93
N ILE A 92 3.10 -4.83 5.10
CA ILE A 92 3.62 -3.54 5.56
C ILE A 92 4.66 -3.82 6.64
N ASN A 93 5.93 -3.47 6.38
CA ASN A 93 7.07 -3.77 7.24
C ASN A 93 7.89 -2.52 7.58
N GLN A 94 8.14 -2.28 8.88
CA GLN A 94 8.94 -1.14 9.36
C GLN A 94 8.48 0.22 8.79
N CYS A 95 7.19 0.39 8.52
CA CYS A 95 6.65 1.61 7.92
C CYS A 95 6.12 2.58 8.97
N SER A 96 6.10 3.87 8.67
CA SER A 96 5.50 4.89 9.54
C SER A 96 4.36 5.61 8.84
N PHE A 97 3.33 5.96 9.62
CA PHE A 97 2.16 6.69 9.16
C PHE A 97 2.07 8.02 9.90
N LYS A 98 1.87 9.13 9.19
CA LYS A 98 1.65 10.45 9.80
C LYS A 98 0.18 10.67 10.18
N LEU A 99 -0.75 10.16 9.37
CA LEU A 99 -2.19 10.30 9.62
C LEU A 99 -2.85 8.95 9.82
N ARG A 100 -2.98 8.12 8.77
CA ARG A 100 -3.78 6.89 8.89
C ARG A 100 -3.48 5.78 7.89
N LEU A 101 -3.88 4.57 8.29
CA LEU A 101 -4.00 3.38 7.46
C LEU A 101 -5.48 2.99 7.36
N ASP A 102 -6.02 2.93 6.14
CA ASP A 102 -7.40 2.52 5.86
C ASP A 102 -7.42 1.12 5.21
N LEU A 103 -8.11 0.17 5.84
CA LEU A 103 -8.27 -1.22 5.40
C LEU A 103 -9.74 -1.50 5.05
N ILE A 104 -10.05 -1.57 3.76
CA ILE A 104 -11.42 -1.65 3.26
C ILE A 104 -11.58 -2.94 2.44
N ARG A 105 -12.43 -3.87 2.90
CA ARG A 105 -12.65 -5.18 2.25
C ARG A 105 -11.36 -5.95 1.99
N SER A 106 -10.44 -5.90 2.95
CA SER A 106 -9.05 -6.31 2.74
C SER A 106 -8.57 -7.32 3.79
N HIS A 107 -7.60 -8.15 3.43
CA HIS A 107 -6.97 -9.15 4.30
C HIS A 107 -5.46 -9.14 4.11
N ASN A 108 -4.77 -8.43 5.01
CA ASN A 108 -3.35 -8.06 4.86
C ASN A 108 -2.56 -8.28 6.14
N SER A 109 -1.23 -8.24 6.04
CA SER A 109 -0.34 -8.36 7.20
C SER A 109 0.49 -7.09 7.40
N CYS A 110 0.33 -6.45 8.56
CA CYS A 110 1.20 -5.39 9.05
C CYS A 110 2.16 -5.99 10.10
N ASN A 111 3.43 -6.12 9.75
CA ASN A 111 4.44 -6.74 10.61
C ASN A 111 5.52 -5.71 10.98
N GLN A 112 5.99 -5.77 12.23
CA GLN A 112 7.23 -5.17 12.73
C GLN A 112 7.34 -3.63 12.73
N ASN A 113 7.47 -3.09 13.95
CA ASN A 113 7.89 -1.72 14.29
C ASN A 113 7.18 -0.60 13.52
N SER A 114 5.95 -0.86 13.06
CA SER A 114 5.18 0.14 12.31
C SER A 114 4.39 1.03 13.26
N PHE A 115 4.39 2.34 13.00
CA PHE A 115 3.65 3.33 13.80
C PHE A 115 2.43 3.84 13.04
N ILE A 116 1.23 3.54 13.53
CA ILE A 116 -0.06 3.85 12.90
C ILE A 116 -0.87 4.76 13.85
N PRO A 117 -0.95 6.08 13.62
CA PRO A 117 -1.72 6.98 14.48
C PRO A 117 -3.20 6.63 14.48
N PHE A 118 -3.78 6.40 13.30
CA PHE A 118 -5.17 6.05 13.13
C PHE A 118 -5.33 4.87 12.18
N LEU A 119 -6.01 3.82 12.64
CA LEU A 119 -6.29 2.62 11.86
C LEU A 119 -7.80 2.51 11.65
N SER A 120 -8.21 2.50 10.38
CA SER A 120 -9.62 2.35 10.00
C SER A 120 -9.86 0.99 9.35
N PHE A 121 -10.89 0.27 9.81
CA PHE A 121 -11.37 -0.95 9.19
C PHE A 121 -12.78 -0.76 8.62
N ALA A 122 -13.04 -1.29 7.44
CA ALA A 122 -14.39 -1.44 6.91
C ALA A 122 -14.53 -2.76 6.17
N MET A 123 -15.43 -3.64 6.61
CA MET A 123 -15.70 -4.95 5.98
C MET A 123 -14.42 -5.80 5.74
N SER A 124 -13.41 -5.67 6.58
CA SER A 124 -12.10 -6.34 6.43
C SER A 124 -11.98 -7.51 7.39
N TYR A 125 -11.28 -8.57 6.99
CA TYR A 125 -11.10 -9.79 7.79
C TYR A 125 -9.64 -10.24 7.78
N GLU A 126 -9.25 -11.04 8.78
CA GLU A 126 -7.93 -11.68 8.88
C GLU A 126 -6.69 -10.76 8.76
N ASN A 127 -6.85 -9.46 9.07
CA ASN A 127 -5.71 -8.55 9.09
C ASN A 127 -4.83 -8.83 10.32
N ARG A 128 -3.54 -9.04 10.11
CA ARG A 128 -2.59 -9.38 11.19
C ARG A 128 -1.71 -8.20 11.52
N PHE A 129 -1.59 -7.87 12.80
CA PHE A 129 -0.69 -6.82 13.30
C PHE A 129 0.28 -7.42 14.31
N LYS A 130 1.57 -7.36 14.02
CA LYS A 130 2.61 -7.85 14.94
C LYS A 130 3.59 -6.74 15.26
N THR A 131 3.81 -6.48 16.56
CA THR A 131 4.79 -5.48 17.02
C THR A 131 4.59 -4.09 16.40
N CYS A 132 3.34 -3.66 16.25
CA CYS A 132 2.97 -2.33 15.76
C CYS A 132 2.50 -1.45 16.93
N ARG A 133 2.75 -0.14 16.84
CA ARG A 133 2.15 0.85 17.75
C ARG A 133 0.97 1.51 17.04
N ILE A 134 -0.24 1.24 17.53
CA ILE A 134 -1.50 1.80 17.02
C ILE A 134 -2.07 2.73 18.09
N THR A 135 -2.41 3.98 17.73
CA THR A 135 -2.88 4.96 18.72
C THR A 135 -4.41 5.04 18.77
N GLN A 136 -5.08 4.98 17.63
CA GLN A 136 -6.54 5.00 17.52
C GLN A 136 -7.01 3.94 16.53
N ILE A 137 -8.13 3.30 16.84
CA ILE A 137 -8.77 2.29 15.98
C ILE A 137 -10.22 2.70 15.77
N PHE A 138 -10.63 2.76 14.51
CA PHE A 138 -12.01 2.89 14.10
C PHE A 138 -12.41 1.67 13.28
N ASN A 139 -13.58 1.13 13.57
CA ASN A 139 -14.07 -0.07 12.89
C ASN A 139 -15.51 0.12 12.44
N ASN A 140 -15.70 0.16 11.12
CA ASN A 140 -16.98 0.25 10.47
C ASN A 140 -17.39 -1.13 9.93
N PHE A 141 -17.81 -2.01 10.83
CA PHE A 141 -18.56 -3.20 10.47
C PHE A 141 -20.03 -2.84 10.34
N SER A 142 -20.50 -2.46 9.14
CA SER A 142 -21.90 -2.71 8.82
C SER A 142 -22.04 -4.21 8.58
N ARG A 143 -22.65 -4.94 9.52
CA ARG A 143 -23.07 -6.32 9.28
C ARG A 143 -23.88 -6.35 7.98
N ALA A 144 -23.34 -6.98 6.94
CA ALA A 144 -24.19 -7.50 5.88
C ALA A 144 -24.91 -8.69 6.53
N ASN A 145 -26.20 -8.51 6.83
CA ASN A 145 -27.12 -9.61 7.03
C ASN A 145 -27.23 -10.40 5.72
#